data_AF-A0A838ZPL3-F1
#
_entry.id   AF-A0A838ZPL3-F1
#
_cell.length_a   1.000
_cell.length_b   1.000
_cell.length_c   1.000
_cell.angle_alpha   90.00
_cell.angle_beta   90.00
_cell.angle_gamma   90.00
#
_symmetry.space_group_name_H-M   'P 1'
#
loop_
_entity.id
_entity.type
_entity.pdbx_description
1 polymer ?
#
loop_
_entity_poly.entity_id
_entity_poly.type
_entity_poly.pdbx_seq_one_letter_code
_entity_poly.pdbx_strand_id
1 'polypeptide(L)'
;MNVWLDSLQTLLEKEVLAEFDEIYYLGSTKIFEIAAIDKTIIDQNLKEFLRKNDTDVNEDLLDFFLLVNDERQDVLVVFSPIELFENEKIFHLSKDLSEDFSDLESIELVKG
;
A
#
# COMPACT_ATOMS: atom_id res chain seq x y z
N MET A 1 9.07 16.57 -3.40
CA MET A 1 8.37 15.98 -2.26
C MET A 1 7.43 14.96 -2.85
N ASN A 2 7.55 13.69 -2.46
CA ASN A 2 6.72 12.62 -3.04
C ASN A 2 5.31 12.74 -2.42
N VAL A 3 4.27 12.86 -3.26
CA VAL A 3 2.87 13.03 -2.81
C VAL A 3 2.45 11.88 -1.89
N TRP A 4 2.94 10.67 -2.17
CA TRP A 4 2.71 9.50 -1.34
C TRP A 4 3.32 9.65 0.05
N LEU A 5 4.52 10.22 0.15
CA LEU A 5 5.16 10.42 1.44
C LEU A 5 4.40 11.46 2.29
N ASP A 6 3.86 12.50 1.67
CA ASP A 6 3.04 13.51 2.37
C ASP A 6 1.72 12.91 2.88
N SER A 7 1.08 12.07 2.06
CA SER A 7 -0.10 11.28 2.46
C SER A 7 0.22 10.39 3.67
N LEU A 8 1.28 9.58 3.58
CA LEU A 8 1.69 8.68 4.65
C LEU A 8 2.04 9.43 5.94
N GLN A 9 2.68 10.60 5.87
CA GLN A 9 2.98 11.44 7.04
C GLN A 9 1.73 12.05 7.69
N THR A 10 0.63 12.14 6.96
CA THR A 10 -0.67 12.57 7.48
C THR A 10 -1.41 11.42 8.17
N LEU A 11 -1.18 10.18 7.69
CA LEU A 11 -1.85 8.97 8.18
C LEU A 11 -1.11 8.29 9.35
N LEU A 12 0.22 8.35 9.35
CA LEU A 12 1.09 7.68 10.30
C LEU A 12 1.93 8.67 11.09
N GLU A 13 2.20 8.34 12.35
CA GLU A 13 3.16 9.07 13.16
C GLU A 13 4.55 9.01 12.51
N LYS A 14 5.33 10.10 12.63
CA LYS A 14 6.66 10.19 12.00
C LYS A 14 7.60 9.12 12.52
N GLU A 15 7.45 8.76 13.79
CA GLU A 15 8.18 7.72 14.48
C GLU A 15 7.96 6.35 13.84
N VAL A 16 6.71 6.03 13.46
CA VAL A 16 6.38 4.77 12.78
C VAL A 16 7.01 4.73 11.38
N LEU A 17 6.90 5.82 10.62
CA LEU A 17 7.54 5.90 9.30
C LEU A 17 9.07 5.84 9.37
N ALA A 18 9.66 6.26 10.49
CA ALA A 18 11.11 6.18 10.71
C ALA A 18 11.60 4.76 11.00
N GLU A 19 10.73 3.82 11.38
CA GLU A 19 11.09 2.41 11.59
C GLU A 19 11.40 1.66 10.29
N PHE A 20 10.96 2.20 9.14
CA PHE A 20 11.13 1.59 7.83
C PHE A 20 12.21 2.30 7.04
N ASP A 21 13.22 1.58 6.58
CA ASP A 21 14.32 2.12 5.78
C ASP A 21 13.80 2.56 4.40
N GLU A 22 13.00 1.71 3.78
CA GLU A 22 12.44 1.94 2.45
C GLU A 22 10.91 1.81 2.46
N ILE A 23 10.25 2.64 1.66
CA ILE A 23 8.81 2.56 1.41
C ILE A 23 8.60 2.57 -0.09
N TYR A 24 7.85 1.60 -0.58
CA TYR A 24 7.47 1.48 -1.99
C TYR A 24 5.95 1.59 -2.13
N TYR A 25 5.50 2.31 -3.14
CA TYR A 25 4.14 2.23 -3.63
C TYR A 25 4.03 1.06 -4.60
N LEU A 26 3.07 0.16 -4.38
CA LEU A 26 2.87 -1.05 -5.18
C LEU A 26 1.78 -0.89 -6.25
N GLY A 27 0.91 0.11 -6.12
CA GLY A 27 -0.23 0.33 -7.00
C GLY A 27 -1.56 0.39 -6.25
N SER A 28 -2.62 0.67 -7.01
CA SER A 28 -3.98 0.74 -6.49
C SER A 28 -4.81 -0.46 -6.94
N THR A 29 -5.88 -0.74 -6.19
CA THR A 29 -7.00 -1.56 -6.67
C THR A 29 -8.32 -0.90 -6.33
N LYS A 30 -9.41 -1.31 -7.00
CA LYS A 30 -10.76 -0.95 -6.54
C LYS A 30 -11.00 -1.46 -5.12
N ILE A 31 -12.06 -0.97 -4.45
CA ILE A 31 -12.37 -1.43 -3.10
C ILE A 31 -12.71 -2.92 -3.06
N PHE A 32 -12.03 -3.66 -2.17
CA PHE A 32 -12.35 -5.02 -1.78
C PHE A 32 -12.58 -5.14 -0.28
N GLU A 33 -13.29 -6.20 0.14
CA GLU A 33 -13.43 -6.52 1.56
C GLU A 33 -12.08 -6.90 2.17
N ILE A 34 -11.85 -6.50 3.43
CA ILE A 34 -10.61 -6.81 4.17
C ILE A 34 -10.31 -8.32 4.13
N ALA A 35 -11.32 -9.17 4.30
CA ALA A 35 -11.14 -10.62 4.26
C ALA A 35 -10.59 -11.16 2.92
N ALA A 36 -10.89 -10.48 1.80
CA ALA A 36 -10.35 -10.85 0.49
C ALA A 36 -8.88 -10.43 0.35
N ILE A 37 -8.53 -9.26 0.90
CA ILE A 37 -7.15 -8.76 0.94
C ILE A 37 -6.31 -9.66 1.84
N ASP A 38 -6.76 -9.93 3.06
CA ASP A 38 -6.09 -10.81 4.03
C ASP A 38 -5.81 -12.17 3.40
N LYS A 39 -6.81 -12.77 2.76
CA LYS A 39 -6.65 -14.05 2.08
C LYS A 39 -5.60 -13.98 0.98
N THR A 40 -5.60 -12.92 0.18
CA THR A 40 -4.64 -12.73 -0.91
C THR A 40 -3.21 -12.62 -0.38
N ILE A 41 -3.01 -11.93 0.73
CA ILE A 41 -1.70 -11.77 1.39
C ILE A 41 -1.25 -13.10 1.99
N ILE A 42 -2.13 -13.82 2.70
CA ILE A 42 -1.86 -15.14 3.27
C ILE A 42 -1.49 -16.14 2.17
N ASP A 43 -2.18 -16.09 1.03
CA ASP A 43 -1.94 -16.93 -0.13
C ASP A 43 -0.70 -16.50 -0.95
N GLN A 44 0.04 -15.46 -0.52
CA GLN A 44 1.23 -14.91 -1.20
C GLN A 44 0.97 -14.59 -2.68
N ASN A 45 -0.18 -13.99 -2.95
CA ASN A 45 -0.67 -13.74 -4.29
C ASN A 45 -1.02 -12.25 -4.49
N LEU A 46 -0.45 -11.37 -3.67
CA LEU A 46 -0.76 -9.94 -3.71
C LEU A 46 -0.26 -9.31 -5.01
N LYS A 47 0.92 -9.68 -5.49
CA LYS A 47 1.47 -9.15 -6.74
C LYS A 47 0.56 -9.43 -7.93
N GLU A 48 0.08 -10.66 -8.06
CA GLU A 48 -0.84 -11.04 -9.13
C GLU A 48 -2.22 -10.41 -8.95
N PHE A 49 -2.64 -10.18 -7.69
CA PHE A 49 -3.87 -9.46 -7.39
C PHE A 49 -3.80 -8.01 -7.86
N LEU A 50 -2.69 -7.30 -7.61
CA LEU A 50 -2.47 -5.94 -8.06
C LEU A 50 -2.47 -5.86 -9.60
N ARG A 51 -1.75 -6.77 -10.28
CA ARG A 51 -1.71 -6.84 -11.76
C ARG A 51 -3.08 -7.04 -12.42
N LYS A 52 -3.98 -7.79 -11.78
CA LYS A 52 -5.28 -8.14 -12.36
C LYS A 52 -6.38 -7.14 -12.05
N ASN A 53 -6.21 -6.34 -11.00
CA ASN A 53 -7.24 -5.45 -10.48
C ASN A 53 -6.82 -3.98 -10.58
N ASP A 54 -6.21 -3.62 -11.71
CA ASP A 54 -5.91 -2.24 -12.09
C ASP A 54 -7.19 -1.38 -12.06
N THR A 55 -7.03 -0.08 -11.85
CA THR A 55 -8.12 0.82 -11.46
C THR A 55 -8.34 1.92 -12.47
N ASP A 56 -9.55 2.49 -12.43
CA ASP A 56 -9.82 3.77 -13.05
C ASP A 56 -9.59 4.87 -11.99
N VAL A 57 -8.97 5.98 -12.38
CA VAL A 57 -8.73 7.15 -11.50
C VAL A 57 -10.02 7.88 -11.11
N ASN A 58 -11.17 7.41 -11.60
CA ASN A 58 -12.49 8.00 -11.39
C ASN A 58 -13.36 7.29 -10.33
N GLU A 59 -12.75 6.48 -9.46
CA GLU A 59 -13.44 5.84 -8.33
C GLU A 59 -12.59 5.85 -7.05
N ASP A 60 -13.20 5.47 -5.93
CA ASP A 60 -12.50 5.26 -4.66
C ASP A 60 -11.56 4.04 -4.76
N LEU A 61 -10.35 4.19 -4.23
CA LEU A 61 -9.28 3.21 -4.40
C LEU A 61 -8.72 2.70 -3.08
N LEU A 62 -8.04 1.56 -3.17
CA LEU A 62 -7.14 1.04 -2.16
C LEU A 62 -5.72 1.09 -2.68
N ASP A 63 -4.89 1.94 -2.08
CA ASP A 63 -3.47 2.10 -2.39
C ASP A 63 -2.62 1.19 -1.51
N PHE A 64 -1.69 0.47 -2.12
CA PHE A 64 -0.84 -0.50 -1.45
C PHE A 64 0.58 0.03 -1.33
N PHE A 65 1.12 -0.02 -0.12
CA PHE A 65 2.49 0.37 0.19
C PHE A 65 3.23 -0.80 0.84
N LEU A 66 4.42 -1.09 0.33
CA LEU A 66 5.38 -1.99 0.96
C LEU A 66 6.29 -1.18 1.87
N LEU A 67 6.34 -1.55 3.14
CA LEU A 67 7.20 -0.94 4.15
C LEU A 67 8.32 -1.94 4.46
N VAL A 68 9.58 -1.54 4.27
CA VAL A 68 10.74 -2.45 4.35
C VAL A 68 11.75 -1.90 5.35
N ASN A 69 12.24 -2.78 6.23
CA ASN A 69 13.48 -2.56 6.97
C ASN A 69 14.31 -3.86 7.01
N ASP A 70 15.45 -3.80 7.69
CA ASP A 70 16.36 -4.94 7.85
C ASP A 70 15.69 -6.20 8.47
N GLU A 71 14.59 -6.06 9.23
CA GLU A 71 13.98 -7.15 9.99
C GLU A 71 12.72 -7.73 9.34
N ARG A 72 11.90 -6.89 8.67
CA ARG A 72 10.59 -7.30 8.14
C ARG A 72 10.14 -6.50 6.93
N GLN A 73 9.15 -7.05 6.25
CA GLN A 73 8.38 -6.39 5.20
C GLN A 73 6.90 -6.39 5.58
N ASP A 74 6.29 -5.21 5.60
CA ASP A 74 4.87 -5.03 5.91
C ASP A 74 4.15 -4.44 4.68
N VAL A 75 2.84 -4.71 4.57
CA VAL A 75 1.98 -4.08 3.57
C VAL A 75 0.93 -3.23 4.27
N LEU A 76 0.98 -1.93 3.99
CA LEU A 76 -0.03 -0.96 4.38
C LEU A 76 -1.00 -0.74 3.21
N VAL A 77 -2.30 -0.83 3.51
CA VAL A 77 -3.36 -0.50 2.56
C VAL A 77 -4.04 0.78 3.03
N VAL A 78 -4.07 1.78 2.16
CA VAL A 78 -4.71 3.07 2.39
C VAL A 78 -5.98 3.13 1.54
N PHE A 79 -7.08 3.56 2.15
CA PHE A 79 -8.27 3.93 1.41
C PHE A 79 -8.15 5.37 0.94
N SER A 80 -8.26 5.57 -0.36
CA SER A 80 -8.07 6.84 -1.05
C SER A 80 -9.36 7.22 -1.78
N PRO A 81 -10.17 8.13 -1.20
CA PRO A 81 -11.44 8.52 -1.78
C PRO A 81 -11.23 9.41 -3.02
N ILE A 82 -12.12 9.29 -4.01
CA ILE A 82 -12.15 10.23 -5.15
C ILE A 82 -12.66 11.61 -4.73
N GLU A 83 -13.58 11.64 -3.77
CA GLU A 83 -14.20 12.88 -3.33
C GLU A 83 -13.21 13.75 -2.55
N LEU A 84 -12.95 14.96 -3.07
CA LEU A 84 -11.99 15.93 -2.50
C LEU A 84 -12.27 16.36 -1.04
N PHE A 85 -13.45 16.06 -0.50
CA PHE A 85 -13.82 16.40 0.87
C PHE A 85 -13.69 15.22 1.84
N GLU A 86 -13.47 14.02 1.32
CA GLU A 86 -13.16 12.86 2.13
C GLU A 86 -11.65 12.75 2.35
N ASN A 87 -11.26 12.25 3.52
CA ASN A 87 -9.85 12.07 3.86
C ASN A 87 -9.45 10.63 3.63
N GLU A 88 -8.19 10.45 3.23
CA GLU A 88 -7.54 9.15 3.24
C GLU A 88 -7.56 8.55 4.66
N LYS A 89 -7.56 7.22 4.74
CA LYS A 89 -7.50 6.51 6.01
C LYS A 89 -6.78 5.19 5.84
N ILE A 90 -6.12 4.74 6.90
CA ILE A 90 -5.55 3.40 6.94
C ILE A 90 -6.71 2.40 6.85
N PHE A 91 -6.70 1.58 5.80
CA PHE A 91 -7.67 0.54 5.57
C PHE A 91 -7.24 -0.76 6.24
N HIS A 92 -5.97 -1.15 6.07
CA HIS A 92 -5.42 -2.38 6.61
C HIS A 92 -3.90 -2.32 6.75
N LEU A 93 -3.33 -3.09 7.68
CA LEU A 93 -1.89 -3.31 7.82
C LEU A 93 -1.62 -4.80 8.04
N SER A 94 -0.92 -5.41 7.10
CA SER A 94 -0.44 -6.80 7.16
C SER A 94 1.06 -6.80 7.42
N LYS A 95 1.53 -7.71 8.28
CA LYS A 95 2.92 -7.78 8.72
C LYS A 95 3.62 -9.04 8.21
N ASP A 96 4.95 -8.98 8.16
CA ASP A 96 5.83 -10.11 7.91
C ASP A 96 5.55 -10.82 6.57
N LEU A 97 5.39 -10.04 5.50
CA LEU A 97 5.31 -10.57 4.14
C LEU A 97 6.65 -11.15 3.67
N SER A 98 6.55 -12.13 2.77
CA SER A 98 7.69 -12.79 2.13
C SER A 98 7.60 -12.80 0.60
N GLU A 99 6.65 -12.04 0.05
CA GLU A 99 6.42 -11.95 -1.39
C GLU A 99 7.38 -10.93 -2.03
N ASP A 100 7.90 -11.25 -3.21
CA ASP A 100 8.81 -10.39 -3.98
C ASP A 100 8.04 -9.53 -4.99
N PHE A 101 8.17 -8.21 -4.86
CA PHE A 101 7.52 -7.19 -5.71
C PHE A 101 8.47 -6.50 -6.69
N SER A 102 9.73 -6.92 -6.77
CA SER A 102 10.76 -6.25 -7.59
C SER A 102 10.45 -6.19 -9.09
N ASP A 103 9.59 -7.06 -9.60
CA ASP A 103 9.14 -7.14 -10.99
C ASP A 103 7.74 -6.56 -11.23
N LEU A 104 7.19 -5.83 -10.26
CA LEU A 104 5.89 -5.17 -10.41
C LEU A 104 6.07 -3.85 -11.18
N GLU A 105 5.38 -3.69 -12.31
CA GLU A 105 5.55 -2.53 -13.21
C GLU A 105 5.18 -1.20 -12.55
N SER A 106 4.25 -1.23 -11.59
CA SER A 106 3.78 -0.07 -10.83
C SER A 106 4.65 0.29 -9.63
N ILE A 107 5.71 -0.47 -9.34
CA ILE A 107 6.51 -0.23 -8.13
C ILE A 107 7.24 1.12 -8.21
N GLU A 108 7.04 1.96 -7.21
CA GLU A 108 7.68 3.28 -7.09
C GLU A 108 8.32 3.44 -5.70
N LEU A 109 9.59 3.86 -5.65
CA LEU A 109 10.25 4.20 -4.39
C LEU A 109 9.70 5.54 -3.86
N VAL A 110 9.04 5.49 -2.70
CA VAL A 110 8.45 6.65 -2.00
C VAL A 110 9.45 7.29 -1.03
N LYS A 111 10.17 6.44 -0.28
CA LYS A 111 11.17 6.82 0.73
C LYS A 111 12.33 5.82 0.67
N GLY A 112 13.57 6.33 0.75
CA GLY A 112 14.81 5.57 0.97
C GLY A 112 15.90 6.48 1.54
#